data_AF-A0A931UJR4-F1
#
_entry.id   AF-A0A931UJR4-F1
#
_cell.length_a   1.000
_cell.length_b   1.000
_cell.length_c   1.000
_cell.angle_alpha   90.00
_cell.angle_beta   90.00
_cell.angle_gamma   90.00
#
_symmetry.space_group_name_H-M   'P 1'
#
loop_
_entity.id
_entity.type
_entity.pdbx_description
1 polymer ?
#
loop_
_entity_poly.entity_id
_entity_poly.type
_entity_poly.pdbx_seq_one_letter_code
_entity_poly.pdbx_strand_id
1 'polypeptide(L)'
;MTEGFIPPHGGYYKLLSYQKAEVVYDATVYFCDRFIERRSRTHDQMVQAARSGKQNIIEGSMASGTSKEMEIKLTNVARASLEELLADYRDFLRTRGLTEWTKDRPYAQRLRELNRMESILSRLPIDKKVLT
;
A
#
# COMPACT_ATOMS: atom_id res chain seq x y z
N MET A 1 13.08 28.81 7.26
CA MET A 1 12.75 29.07 5.84
C MET A 1 13.38 27.96 5.02
N THR A 2 12.64 27.31 4.12
CA THR A 2 13.23 26.32 3.20
C THR A 2 14.18 27.06 2.25
N GLU A 3 15.42 26.59 2.10
CA GLU A 3 16.35 27.11 1.11
C GLU A 3 15.84 26.75 -0.29
N GLY A 4 15.22 27.71 -0.99
CA GLY A 4 14.81 27.59 -2.38
C GLY A 4 13.33 27.83 -2.66
N PHE A 5 13.02 28.22 -3.91
CA PHE A 5 11.66 28.45 -4.43
C PHE A 5 10.79 27.18 -4.38
N ILE A 6 11.42 26.01 -4.59
CA ILE A 6 10.76 24.70 -4.53
C ILE A 6 11.10 24.06 -3.18
N PRO A 7 10.11 23.76 -2.31
CA PRO A 7 10.38 23.08 -1.05
C PRO A 7 10.82 21.61 -1.29
N PRO A 8 11.51 20.99 -0.31
CA PRO A 8 11.87 19.58 -0.38
C PRO A 8 10.65 18.68 -0.65
N HIS A 9 10.78 17.75 -1.60
CA HIS A 9 9.72 16.84 -2.05
C HIS A 9 10.31 15.49 -2.50
N GLY A 10 9.46 14.51 -2.82
CA GLY A 10 9.91 13.21 -3.33
C GLY A 10 10.53 12.24 -2.31
N GLY A 11 10.56 12.60 -1.03
CA GLY A 11 11.01 11.73 0.06
C GLY A 11 10.07 10.57 0.41
N TYR A 12 9.33 10.03 -0.56
CA TYR A 12 8.24 9.07 -0.35
C TYR A 12 8.67 7.81 0.38
N TYR A 13 9.91 7.35 0.19
CA TYR A 13 10.47 6.18 0.88
C TYR A 13 10.50 6.34 2.41
N LYS A 14 10.47 7.57 2.93
CA LYS A 14 10.38 7.85 4.38
C LYS A 14 8.93 7.87 4.89
N LEU A 15 7.94 7.90 4.01
CA LEU A 15 6.54 7.93 4.40
C LEU A 15 6.11 6.55 4.91
N LEU A 16 5.52 6.51 6.10
CA LEU A 16 4.91 5.29 6.62
C LEU A 16 3.81 4.77 5.68
N SER A 17 3.05 5.67 5.04
CA SER A 17 2.03 5.29 4.06
C SER A 17 2.62 4.53 2.87
N TYR A 18 3.75 4.99 2.32
CA TYR A 18 4.45 4.28 1.25
C TYR A 18 4.94 2.91 1.70
N GLN A 19 5.67 2.86 2.82
CA GLN A 19 6.23 1.62 3.35
C GLN A 19 5.13 0.59 3.64
N LYS A 20 3.99 1.01 4.18
CA LYS A 20 2.83 0.12 4.39
C LYS A 20 2.15 -0.29 3.09
N ALA A 21 1.99 0.61 2.13
CA ALA A 21 1.43 0.28 0.81
C ALA A 21 2.31 -0.71 0.04
N GLU A 22 3.63 -0.66 0.22
CA GLU A 22 4.57 -1.64 -0.34
C GLU A 22 4.36 -3.04 0.26
N VAL A 23 4.25 -3.15 1.59
CA VAL A 23 3.90 -4.43 2.23
C VAL A 23 2.55 -4.96 1.76
N VAL A 24 1.55 -4.09 1.62
CA VAL A 24 0.23 -4.48 1.11
C VAL A 24 0.33 -4.99 -0.32
N TYR A 25 1.14 -4.35 -1.17
CA TYR A 25 1.37 -4.80 -2.54
C TYR A 25 1.99 -6.20 -2.58
N ASP A 26 3.09 -6.43 -1.86
CA ASP A 26 3.76 -7.73 -1.85
C ASP A 26 2.86 -8.84 -1.27
N ALA A 27 2.16 -8.52 -0.18
CA ALA A 27 1.18 -9.44 0.42
C ALA A 27 0.04 -9.77 -0.53
N THR A 28 -0.42 -8.80 -1.34
CA THR A 28 -1.49 -9.01 -2.32
C THR A 28 -1.01 -9.88 -3.47
N VAL A 29 0.19 -9.67 -3.99
CA VAL A 29 0.77 -10.55 -5.00
C VAL A 29 0.84 -11.99 -4.49
N TYR A 30 1.40 -12.20 -3.29
CA TYR A 30 1.48 -13.52 -2.68
C TYR A 30 0.10 -14.15 -2.44
N PHE A 31 -0.86 -13.37 -1.95
CA PHE A 31 -2.23 -13.81 -1.73
C PHE A 31 -2.90 -14.25 -3.04
N CYS A 32 -2.85 -13.41 -4.07
CA CYS A 32 -3.45 -13.67 -5.37
C CYS A 32 -2.83 -14.90 -6.03
N ASP A 33 -1.51 -15.04 -6.03
CA ASP A 33 -0.82 -16.21 -6.58
C ASP A 33 -1.15 -17.52 -5.84
N ARG A 34 -1.53 -17.44 -4.56
CA ARG A 34 -1.87 -18.60 -3.74
C ARG A 34 -3.35 -18.98 -3.78
N PHE A 35 -4.25 -18.00 -3.80
CA PHE A 35 -5.67 -18.23 -3.51
C PHE A 35 -6.62 -17.83 -4.65
N ILE A 36 -6.11 -17.14 -5.68
CA ILE A 36 -6.90 -16.68 -6.82
C ILE A 36 -6.37 -17.36 -8.09
N GLU A 37 -7.28 -17.74 -8.99
CA GLU A 37 -6.89 -18.33 -10.27
C GLU A 37 -6.08 -17.30 -11.07
N ARG A 38 -4.88 -17.70 -11.51
CA ARG A 38 -3.85 -16.77 -12.02
C ARG A 38 -4.24 -16.03 -13.29
N ARG A 39 -5.17 -16.55 -14.10
CA ARG A 39 -5.65 -15.89 -15.32
C ARG A 39 -7.00 -15.20 -15.11
N SER A 40 -7.47 -15.11 -13.87
CA SER A 40 -8.78 -14.54 -13.58
C SER A 40 -8.69 -13.02 -13.55
N ARG A 41 -9.77 -12.39 -13.97
CA ARG A 41 -9.91 -10.93 -13.89
C ARG A 41 -9.73 -10.40 -12.46
N THR A 42 -10.17 -11.17 -11.46
CA THR A 42 -10.02 -10.82 -10.04
C THR A 42 -8.55 -10.78 -9.61
N HIS A 43 -7.70 -11.69 -10.09
CA HIS A 43 -6.26 -11.66 -9.80
C HIS A 43 -5.65 -10.34 -10.28
N ASP A 44 -5.88 -10.02 -11.56
CA ASP A 44 -5.36 -8.79 -12.17
C ASP A 44 -5.87 -7.53 -11.45
N GLN A 45 -7.15 -7.48 -11.12
CA GLN A 45 -7.78 -6.33 -10.46
C GLN A 45 -7.20 -6.07 -9.08
N MET A 46 -7.08 -7.10 -8.24
CA MET A 46 -6.52 -6.95 -6.90
C MET A 46 -5.05 -6.50 -6.94
N VAL A 47 -4.23 -7.12 -7.79
CA VAL A 47 -2.82 -6.75 -7.95
C VAL A 47 -2.69 -5.32 -8.49
N GLN A 48 -3.54 -4.93 -9.44
CA GLN A 48 -3.56 -3.57 -9.99
C GLN A 48 -3.97 -2.54 -8.94
N ALA A 49 -5.02 -2.80 -8.16
CA ALA A 49 -5.49 -1.89 -7.11
C ALA A 49 -4.39 -1.65 -6.06
N ALA A 50 -3.71 -2.72 -5.61
CA ALA A 50 -2.57 -2.61 -4.71
C ALA A 50 -1.40 -1.80 -5.31
N ARG A 51 -1.06 -2.06 -6.59
CA ARG A 51 -0.02 -1.31 -7.31
C ARG A 51 -0.38 0.17 -7.45
N SER A 52 -1.62 0.46 -7.85
CA SER A 52 -2.14 1.82 -8.02
C SER A 52 -2.08 2.61 -6.72
N GLY A 53 -2.50 2.00 -5.61
CA GLY A 53 -2.40 2.60 -4.28
C GLY A 53 -0.98 3.04 -3.94
N LYS A 54 0.00 2.15 -4.14
CA LYS A 54 1.43 2.46 -3.90
C LYS A 54 1.96 3.55 -4.84
N GLN A 55 1.68 3.47 -6.14
CA GLN A 55 2.22 4.41 -7.14
C GLN A 55 1.69 5.83 -6.94
N ASN A 56 0.40 5.98 -6.64
CA ASN A 56 -0.17 7.31 -6.40
C ASN A 56 0.42 7.98 -5.14
N ILE A 57 0.90 7.23 -4.14
CA ILE A 57 1.66 7.79 -3.01
C ILE A 57 3.01 8.33 -3.47
N ILE A 58 3.72 7.59 -4.34
CA ILE A 58 5.00 8.03 -4.92
C ILE A 58 4.79 9.32 -5.71
N GLU A 59 3.85 9.30 -6.66
CA GLU A 59 3.57 10.44 -7.53
C GLU A 59 3.09 11.67 -6.74
N GLY A 60 2.23 11.48 -5.74
CA GLY A 60 1.74 12.56 -4.88
C GLY A 60 2.87 13.22 -4.10
N SER A 61 3.78 12.42 -3.54
CA SER A 61 4.96 12.93 -2.84
C SER A 61 5.93 13.67 -3.76
N MET A 62 6.11 13.21 -5.00
CA MET A 62 6.91 13.90 -6.01
C MET A 62 6.29 15.25 -6.40
N ALA A 63 4.97 15.30 -6.58
CA ALA A 63 4.26 16.53 -6.95
C ALA A 63 4.18 17.56 -5.82
N SER A 64 4.32 17.15 -4.55
CA SER A 64 4.17 18.00 -3.36
C SER A 64 5.05 19.27 -3.33
N GLY A 65 6.17 19.26 -4.06
CA GLY A 65 7.07 20.40 -4.18
C GLY A 65 6.58 21.47 -5.16
N THR A 66 5.77 21.10 -6.14
CA THR A 66 5.36 21.97 -7.25
C THR A 66 3.85 22.22 -7.31
N SER A 67 3.04 21.31 -6.76
CA SER A 67 1.58 21.45 -6.72
C SER A 67 0.96 20.72 -5.52
N LYS A 68 0.35 21.49 -4.62
CA LYS A 68 -0.45 20.96 -3.50
C LYS A 68 -1.78 20.36 -3.96
N GLU A 69 -2.36 20.90 -5.03
CA GLU A 69 -3.56 20.34 -5.63
C GLU A 69 -3.31 18.90 -6.12
N MET A 70 -2.20 18.69 -6.85
CA MET A 70 -1.86 17.37 -7.37
C MET A 70 -1.50 16.38 -6.27
N GLU A 71 -0.75 16.84 -5.24
CA GLU A 71 -0.45 16.03 -4.06
C GLU A 71 -1.73 15.50 -3.38
N ILE A 72 -2.72 16.38 -3.14
CA ILE A 72 -4.00 16.01 -2.52
C ILE A 72 -4.78 15.05 -3.43
N LYS A 73 -4.84 15.36 -4.73
CA LYS A 73 -5.56 14.53 -5.71
C LYS A 73 -5.00 13.11 -5.75
N LEU A 74 -3.69 12.94 -5.89
CA LEU A 74 -3.05 11.62 -5.95
C LEU A 74 -3.16 10.88 -4.62
N THR A 75 -3.08 11.58 -3.49
CA THR A 75 -3.33 10.97 -2.18
C THR A 75 -4.75 10.40 -2.08
N ASN A 76 -5.75 11.09 -2.63
CA ASN A 76 -7.12 10.60 -2.66
C ASN A 76 -7.28 9.39 -3.60
N VAL A 77 -6.62 9.40 -4.77
CA VAL A 77 -6.61 8.23 -5.68
C VAL A 77 -5.95 7.03 -5.01
N ALA A 78 -4.82 7.22 -4.31
CA ALA A 78 -4.17 6.17 -3.55
C ALA A 78 -5.11 5.55 -2.51
N ARG A 79 -5.83 6.39 -1.76
CA ARG A 79 -6.82 5.93 -0.78
C ARG A 79 -7.94 5.13 -1.45
N ALA A 80 -8.50 5.63 -2.54
CA ALA A 80 -9.57 4.95 -3.26
C ALA A 80 -9.12 3.56 -3.77
N SER A 81 -7.93 3.45 -4.37
CA SER A 81 -7.41 2.15 -4.81
C SER A 81 -7.20 1.15 -3.67
N LEU A 82 -6.81 1.61 -2.48
CA LEU A 82 -6.68 0.73 -1.30
C LEU A 82 -8.04 0.35 -0.68
N GLU A 83 -9.04 1.22 -0.80
CA GLU A 83 -10.43 0.91 -0.41
C GLU A 83 -11.05 -0.14 -1.35
N GLU A 84 -10.82 -0.02 -2.66
CA GLU A 84 -11.20 -1.03 -3.66
C GLU A 84 -10.57 -2.39 -3.34
N LEU A 85 -9.26 -2.41 -3.09
CA LEU A 85 -8.56 -3.64 -2.71
C LEU A 85 -9.12 -4.28 -1.43
N LEU A 86 -9.46 -3.47 -0.41
CA LEU A 86 -10.08 -3.97 0.81
C LEU A 86 -11.46 -4.59 0.54
N ALA A 87 -12.24 -3.99 -0.35
CA ALA A 87 -13.52 -4.56 -0.79
C ALA A 87 -13.31 -5.92 -1.48
N ASP A 88 -12.32 -6.05 -2.36
CA ASP A 88 -12.00 -7.31 -3.03
C ASP A 88 -11.63 -8.42 -2.03
N TYR A 89 -10.82 -8.11 -1.00
CA TYR A 89 -10.53 -9.06 0.07
C TYR A 89 -11.78 -9.51 0.81
N ARG A 90 -12.69 -8.57 1.12
CA ARG A 90 -13.96 -8.89 1.79
C ARG A 90 -14.88 -9.74 0.92
N ASP A 91 -14.93 -9.45 -0.38
CA ASP A 91 -15.70 -10.25 -1.33
C ASP A 91 -15.13 -11.66 -1.48
N PHE A 92 -13.80 -11.81 -1.49
CA PHE A 92 -13.16 -13.12 -1.44
C PHE A 92 -13.60 -13.93 -0.23
N LEU A 93 -13.62 -13.32 0.96
CA LEU A 93 -14.04 -13.98 2.19
C LEU A 93 -15.53 -14.34 2.16
N ARG A 94 -16.38 -13.36 1.84
CA ARG A 94 -17.85 -13.48 1.81
C ARG A 94 -18.32 -14.56 0.84
N THR A 95 -17.78 -14.57 -0.38
CA THR A 95 -18.16 -15.55 -1.42
C THR A 95 -17.74 -16.98 -1.10
N ARG A 96 -16.83 -17.16 -0.13
CA ARG A 96 -16.31 -18.47 0.31
C ARG A 96 -16.76 -18.85 1.72
N GLY A 97 -17.66 -18.09 2.33
CA GLY A 97 -18.16 -18.35 3.69
C GLY A 97 -17.08 -18.21 4.77
N LEU A 98 -16.01 -17.47 4.51
CA LEU A 98 -14.93 -17.23 5.47
C LEU A 98 -15.24 -16.00 6.33
N THR A 99 -14.93 -16.07 7.62
CA THR A 99 -15.18 -14.98 8.57
C THR A 99 -14.02 -13.97 8.57
N GLU A 100 -14.32 -12.68 8.40
CA GLU A 100 -13.35 -11.59 8.63
C GLU A 100 -12.97 -11.56 10.12
N TRP A 101 -11.68 -11.52 10.40
CA TRP A 101 -11.21 -11.47 11.79
C TRP A 101 -11.54 -10.13 12.43
N THR A 102 -12.13 -10.21 13.61
CA THR A 102 -12.32 -9.07 14.50
C THR A 102 -10.98 -8.59 15.08
N LYS A 103 -10.94 -7.34 15.54
CA LYS A 103 -9.68 -6.69 15.98
C LYS A 103 -9.05 -7.33 17.22
N ASP A 104 -9.84 -8.08 17.98
CA ASP A 104 -9.48 -8.80 19.20
C ASP A 104 -8.90 -10.19 18.95
N ARG A 105 -8.97 -10.72 17.71
CA ARG A 105 -8.36 -12.01 17.40
C ARG A 105 -6.84 -11.97 17.64
N PRO A 106 -6.22 -12.99 18.26
CA PRO A 106 -4.79 -12.99 18.57
C PRO A 106 -3.89 -12.68 17.36
N TYR A 107 -4.19 -13.26 16.19
CA TYR A 107 -3.42 -12.97 14.98
C TYR A 107 -3.59 -11.53 14.48
N ALA A 108 -4.79 -10.94 14.60
CA ALA A 108 -5.03 -9.55 14.23
C ALA A 108 -4.30 -8.59 15.18
N GLN A 109 -4.29 -8.88 16.48
CA GLN A 109 -3.52 -8.13 17.48
C GLN A 109 -2.02 -8.24 17.21
N ARG A 110 -1.53 -9.46 16.96
CA ARG A 110 -0.11 -9.69 16.65
C ARG A 110 0.33 -8.95 15.40
N LEU A 111 -0.46 -8.98 14.32
CA LEU A 111 -0.17 -8.21 13.10
C LEU A 111 -0.13 -6.71 13.38
N ARG A 112 -1.02 -6.18 14.24
CA ARG A 112 -1.01 -4.76 14.64
C ARG A 112 0.23 -4.40 15.45
N GLU A 113 0.66 -5.26 16.37
CA GLU A 113 1.92 -5.09 17.11
C GLU A 113 3.11 -5.03 16.16
N LEU A 114 3.24 -6.04 15.30
CA LEU A 114 4.27 -6.11 14.28
C LEU A 114 4.28 -4.84 13.42
N ASN A 115 3.10 -4.37 12.99
CA ASN A 115 2.98 -3.15 12.20
C ASN A 115 3.41 -1.87 12.93
N ARG A 116 3.39 -1.82 14.26
CA ARG A 116 3.89 -0.69 15.05
C ARG A 116 5.40 -0.73 15.28
N MET A 117 6.04 -1.87 15.07
CA MET A 117 7.49 -1.99 15.21
C MET A 117 8.17 -1.35 14.00
N GLU A 118 8.95 -0.28 14.21
CA GLU A 118 9.73 0.38 13.16
C GLU A 118 10.64 -0.60 12.39
N SER A 119 11.11 -1.66 13.07
CA SER A 119 12.07 -2.60 12.50
C SER A 119 11.54 -3.47 11.36
N ILE A 120 10.22 -3.62 11.18
CA ILE A 120 9.70 -4.48 10.09
C ILE A 120 9.89 -3.81 8.73
N LEU A 121 9.73 -2.49 8.68
CA LEU A 121 9.85 -1.74 7.43
C LEU A 121 11.32 -1.63 6.98
N SER A 122 12.27 -1.81 7.90
CA SER A 122 13.71 -1.86 7.60
C SER A 122 14.29 -3.26 7.36
N ARG A 123 13.50 -4.33 7.62
CA ARG A 123 13.94 -5.74 7.55
C ARG A 123 13.36 -6.53 6.39
N LEU A 124 12.36 -6.01 5.69
CA LEU A 124 11.97 -6.59 4.42
C LEU A 124 13.16 -6.42 3.45
N PRO A 125 13.45 -7.41 2.58
CA PRO A 125 14.47 -7.27 1.55
C PRO A 125 13.96 -6.30 0.47
N ILE A 126 13.82 -5.03 0.86
CA ILE A 126 13.62 -3.91 -0.04
C ILE A 126 14.99 -3.74 -0.69
N ASP A 127 15.09 -4.15 -1.94
CA ASP A 127 16.31 -4.07 -2.71
C ASP A 127 16.70 -2.59 -2.83
N LYS A 128 17.62 -2.14 -1.96
CA LYS A 128 18.15 -0.77 -1.94
C LYS A 128 18.97 -0.43 -3.20
N LYS A 129 19.01 -1.32 -4.19
CA LYS A 129 19.80 -1.20 -5.43
C LYS A 129 19.21 -0.29 -6.50
N VAL A 130 18.04 0.31 -6.30
CA VAL A 130 17.47 1.30 -7.26
C VAL A 130 17.68 2.75 -6.79
N LEU A 131 18.71 3.01 -5.98
CA LEU A 131 19.02 4.34 -5.42
C LEU A 131 20.44 4.83 -5.78
N THR A 132 20.89 4.55 -7.01
CA THR A 132 21.97 5.32 -7.66
C THR A 132 21.45 5.92 -8.95
#